data_AF-A0AAV8ZVH5-F1
#
_entry.id   AF-A0AAV8ZVH5-F1
#
_cell.length_a   1.000
_cell.length_b   1.000
_cell.length_c   1.000
_cell.angle_alpha   90.00
_cell.angle_beta   90.00
_cell.angle_gamma   90.00
#
_symmetry.space_group_name_H-M   'P 1'
#
loop_
_entity.id
_entity.type
_entity.pdbx_description
1 polymer ?
#
loop_
_entity_poly.entity_id
_entity_poly.type
_entity_poly.pdbx_seq_one_letter_code
_entity_poly.pdbx_strand_id
1 'polypeptide(L)'
;MKQVEKENEVCFKRYTKAMNEIQSNTPELNNSEPDIVNVMKKKREAADEGIKNVCCSFQEYVECSTHTMRRQCGEEAADFSRRFMDKMSSSMIQLHCTEYGRRECGLISSSNTVENSALAIVVLSLFTLLLR
;
A
#
# COMPACT_ATOMS: atom_id res chain seq x y z
N MET A 1 -6.11 24.35 4.30
CA MET A 1 -6.80 23.14 3.79
C MET A 1 -6.75 22.96 2.28
N LYS A 2 -6.93 23.99 1.43
CA LYS A 2 -6.93 23.85 -0.05
C LYS A 2 -5.69 23.15 -0.66
N GLN A 3 -4.52 23.23 -0.01
CA GLN A 3 -3.30 22.55 -0.47
C GLN A 3 -3.33 21.04 -0.18
N VAL A 4 -3.81 20.65 1.01
CA VAL A 4 -3.97 19.25 1.42
C VAL A 4 -4.95 18.53 0.50
N GLU A 5 -6.04 19.21 0.16
CA GLU A 5 -7.06 18.70 -0.77
C GLU A 5 -6.46 18.32 -2.14
N LYS A 6 -5.64 19.20 -2.74
CA LYS A 6 -4.98 18.94 -4.02
C LYS A 6 -3.99 17.78 -3.96
N GLU A 7 -3.18 17.72 -2.90
CA GLU A 7 -2.21 16.63 -2.72
C GLU A 7 -2.93 15.29 -2.50
N ASN A 8 -4.02 15.31 -1.73
CA ASN A 8 -4.82 14.12 -1.47
C ASN A 8 -5.62 13.64 -2.71
N GLU A 9 -6.04 14.58 -3.56
CA GLU A 9 -6.71 14.27 -4.84
C GLU A 9 -5.82 13.43 -5.76
N VAL A 10 -4.49 13.62 -5.71
CA VAL A 10 -3.55 12.78 -6.47
C VAL A 10 -3.61 11.32 -6.01
N CYS A 11 -3.66 11.08 -4.70
CA CYS A 11 -3.80 9.74 -4.15
C CYS A 11 -5.12 9.09 -4.62
N PHE A 12 -6.22 9.85 -4.55
CA PHE A 12 -7.53 9.36 -4.95
C PHE A 12 -7.63 9.04 -6.45
N LYS A 13 -7.05 9.88 -7.31
CA LYS A 13 -6.99 9.63 -8.75
C LYS A 13 -6.22 8.36 -9.10
N ARG A 14 -5.10 8.11 -8.42
CA ARG A 14 -4.31 6.88 -8.60
C ARG A 14 -5.13 5.65 -8.20
N TYR A 15 -5.76 5.70 -7.04
CA TYR A 15 -6.64 4.63 -6.57
C TYR A 15 -7.76 4.33 -7.56
N THR A 16 -8.48 5.36 -8.01
CA THR A 16 -9.60 5.22 -8.96
C THR A 16 -9.13 4.62 -10.28
N LYS A 17 -7.95 5.05 -10.77
CA LYS A 17 -7.35 4.48 -11.97
C LYS A 17 -7.03 2.99 -11.79
N ALA A 18 -6.39 2.62 -10.68
CA ALA A 18 -6.06 1.22 -10.39
C ALA A 18 -7.32 0.34 -10.30
N MET A 19 -8.38 0.83 -9.64
CA MET A 19 -9.66 0.12 -9.54
C MET A 19 -10.30 -0.11 -10.91
N ASN A 20 -10.26 0.89 -11.80
CA ASN A 20 -10.78 0.76 -13.17
C ASN A 20 -9.97 -0.26 -13.98
N GLU A 21 -8.65 -0.28 -13.84
CA GLU A 21 -7.76 -1.24 -14.52
C GLU A 21 -7.99 -2.67 -14.03
N ILE A 22 -8.20 -2.88 -12.72
CA ILE A 22 -8.54 -4.19 -12.16
C ILE A 22 -9.87 -4.68 -12.72
N GLN A 23 -10.86 -3.79 -12.81
CA GLN A 23 -12.16 -4.13 -13.37
C GLN A 23 -12.06 -4.48 -14.87
N SER A 24 -11.29 -3.74 -15.66
CA SER A 24 -11.14 -4.01 -17.10
C SER A 24 -10.34 -5.27 -17.42
N ASN A 25 -9.42 -5.65 -16.54
CA ASN A 25 -8.54 -6.80 -16.75
C ASN A 25 -9.11 -8.11 -16.18
N THR A 26 -10.29 -8.08 -15.55
CA THR A 26 -10.94 -9.30 -15.05
C THR A 26 -11.35 -10.16 -16.23
N PRO A 27 -10.77 -11.35 -16.43
CA PRO A 27 -11.07 -12.17 -17.60
C PRO A 27 -12.51 -12.68 -17.55
N GLU A 28 -13.29 -12.44 -18.62
CA GLU A 28 -14.57 -13.11 -18.83
C GLU A 28 -14.31 -14.58 -19.18
N LEU A 29 -14.41 -15.46 -18.17
CA LEU A 29 -14.17 -16.89 -18.37
C LEU A 29 -15.37 -17.55 -19.05
N ASN A 30 -15.19 -17.96 -20.30
CA ASN A 30 -16.15 -18.70 -21.12
C ASN A 30 -16.19 -20.18 -20.71
N ASN A 31 -17.40 -20.72 -20.46
CA ASN A 31 -17.69 -22.03 -19.85
C ASN A 31 -17.37 -23.26 -20.75
N SER A 32 -16.43 -23.18 -21.67
CA SER A 32 -16.22 -24.17 -22.74
C SER A 32 -15.09 -25.18 -22.50
N GLU A 33 -14.56 -25.30 -21.28
CA GLU A 33 -13.53 -26.30 -20.93
C GLU A 33 -14.15 -27.58 -20.30
N PRO A 34 -13.74 -28.78 -20.75
CA PRO A 34 -14.33 -30.05 -20.29
C PRO A 34 -13.85 -30.50 -18.90
N ASP A 35 -12.83 -29.86 -18.31
CA ASP A 35 -12.30 -30.17 -16.97
C ASP A 35 -12.77 -29.16 -15.91
N ILE A 36 -13.91 -29.48 -15.31
CA ILE A 36 -14.64 -28.62 -14.37
C ILE A 36 -13.78 -28.28 -13.13
N VAL A 37 -12.91 -29.19 -12.68
CA VAL A 37 -12.09 -29.00 -11.47
C VAL A 37 -10.99 -27.99 -11.72
N ASN A 38 -10.29 -28.10 -12.84
CA ASN A 38 -9.19 -27.19 -13.19
C ASN A 38 -9.71 -25.78 -13.49
N VAL A 39 -10.87 -25.66 -14.14
CA VAL A 39 -11.55 -24.38 -14.40
C VAL A 39 -11.96 -23.70 -13.09
N MET A 40 -12.55 -24.44 -12.14
CA MET A 40 -12.92 -23.88 -10.83
C MET A 40 -11.71 -23.41 -10.03
N LYS A 41 -10.61 -24.17 -10.06
CA LYS A 41 -9.35 -23.77 -9.40
C LYS A 41 -8.80 -22.47 -10.00
N LYS A 42 -8.67 -22.40 -11.32
CA LYS A 42 -8.19 -21.20 -12.03
C LYS A 42 -9.09 -19.99 -11.77
N LYS A 43 -10.42 -20.18 -11.70
CA LYS A 43 -11.38 -19.13 -11.36
C LYS A 43 -11.15 -18.59 -9.95
N ARG A 44 -10.89 -19.48 -8.98
CA ARG A 44 -10.59 -19.09 -7.61
C ARG A 44 -9.27 -18.33 -7.51
N GLU A 45 -8.22 -18.82 -8.16
CA GLU A 45 -6.91 -18.15 -8.18
C GLU A 45 -7.01 -16.75 -8.81
N ALA A 46 -7.72 -16.59 -9.92
CA ALA A 46 -7.96 -15.29 -10.54
C ALA A 46 -8.80 -14.35 -9.65
N ALA A 47 -9.78 -14.88 -8.92
CA ALA A 47 -10.57 -14.10 -7.98
C ALA A 47 -9.73 -13.66 -6.77
N ASP A 48 -8.92 -14.54 -6.21
CA ASP A 48 -8.02 -14.27 -5.09
C ASP A 48 -6.96 -13.21 -5.49
N GLU A 49 -6.43 -13.30 -6.71
CA GLU A 49 -5.53 -12.27 -7.28
C GLU A 49 -6.25 -10.92 -7.45
N GLY A 50 -7.48 -10.92 -7.96
CA GLY A 50 -8.29 -9.71 -8.07
C GLY A 50 -8.53 -9.05 -6.70
N ILE A 51 -8.88 -9.83 -5.68
CA ILE A 51 -9.05 -9.34 -4.30
C ILE A 51 -7.75 -8.73 -3.79
N LYS A 52 -6.62 -9.43 -3.94
CA LYS A 52 -5.30 -8.93 -3.55
C LYS A 52 -5.00 -7.57 -4.21
N ASN A 53 -5.24 -7.44 -5.50
CA ASN A 53 -4.97 -6.21 -6.24
C ASN A 53 -5.84 -5.04 -5.76
N VAL A 54 -7.13 -5.29 -5.50
CA VAL A 54 -8.04 -4.29 -4.91
C VAL A 54 -7.56 -3.87 -3.53
N CYS A 55 -7.23 -4.83 -2.67
CA CYS A 55 -6.77 -4.56 -1.32
C CYS A 55 -5.46 -3.76 -1.29
N CYS A 56 -4.48 -4.13 -2.12
CA CYS A 56 -3.22 -3.40 -2.17
C CYS A 56 -3.35 -2.01 -2.76
N SER A 57 -4.19 -1.83 -3.79
CA SER A 57 -4.51 -0.50 -4.32
C SER A 57 -5.16 0.39 -3.24
N PHE A 58 -6.03 -0.18 -2.40
CA PHE A 58 -6.62 0.55 -1.28
C PHE A 58 -5.58 0.88 -0.19
N GLN A 59 -4.69 -0.05 0.17
CA GLN A 59 -3.63 0.22 1.15
C GLN A 59 -2.66 1.32 0.68
N GLU A 60 -2.31 1.34 -0.61
CA GLU A 60 -1.52 2.42 -1.20
C GLU A 60 -2.21 3.77 -1.09
N TYR A 61 -3.52 3.81 -1.33
CA TYR A 61 -4.32 5.02 -1.17
C TYR A 61 -4.29 5.53 0.27
N VAL A 62 -4.54 4.63 1.24
CA VAL A 62 -4.51 4.95 2.68
C VAL A 62 -3.15 5.50 3.08
N GLU A 63 -2.06 4.87 2.66
CA GLU A 63 -0.70 5.29 3.01
C GLU A 63 -0.35 6.64 2.36
N CYS A 64 -0.67 6.83 1.08
CA CYS A 64 -0.46 8.09 0.36
C CYS A 64 -1.22 9.26 1.02
N SER A 65 -2.49 9.04 1.34
CA SER A 65 -3.35 10.05 1.94
C SER A 65 -2.93 10.36 3.38
N THR A 66 -2.63 9.33 4.18
CA THR A 66 -2.12 9.48 5.56
C THR A 66 -0.78 10.21 5.58
N HIS A 67 0.14 9.90 4.65
CA HIS A 67 1.41 10.60 4.52
C HIS A 67 1.23 12.09 4.19
N THR A 68 0.31 12.41 3.28
CA THR A 68 -0.05 13.79 2.94
C THR A 68 -0.57 14.54 4.17
N MET A 69 -1.48 13.91 4.93
CA MET A 69 -2.02 14.48 6.16
C MET A 69 -0.95 14.70 7.23
N ARG A 70 -0.04 13.73 7.40
CA ARG A 70 1.09 13.85 8.33
C ARG A 70 1.99 15.03 8.00
N ARG A 71 2.35 15.17 6.72
CA ARG A 71 3.25 16.23 6.26
C ARG A 71 2.64 17.62 6.41
N GLN A 72 1.34 17.76 6.16
CA GLN A 72 0.68 19.07 6.10
C GLN A 72 0.02 19.48 7.43
N CYS A 73 -0.41 18.51 8.23
CA CYS A 73 -1.27 18.75 9.41
C CYS A 73 -0.74 18.09 10.69
N GLY A 74 0.32 17.28 10.63
CA GLY A 74 0.92 16.61 11.78
C GLY A 74 0.39 15.20 12.05
N GLU A 75 0.96 14.56 13.08
CA GLU A 75 0.75 13.13 13.35
C GLU A 75 -0.69 12.79 13.74
N GLU A 76 -1.32 13.58 14.61
CA GLU A 76 -2.70 13.34 15.04
C GLU A 76 -3.69 13.37 13.87
N ALA A 77 -3.46 14.28 12.92
CA ALA A 77 -4.27 14.38 11.71
C ALA A 77 -4.04 13.19 10.77
N ALA A 78 -2.83 12.65 10.74
CA ALA A 78 -2.50 11.42 10.02
C ALA A 78 -3.22 10.22 10.63
N ASP A 79 -3.17 10.06 11.95
CA ASP A 79 -3.86 9.00 12.68
C ASP A 79 -5.37 9.06 12.48
N PHE A 80 -5.95 10.27 12.55
CA PHE A 80 -7.34 10.48 12.24
C PHE A 80 -7.66 10.07 10.80
N SER A 81 -6.85 10.50 9.84
CA SER A 81 -7.04 10.20 8.41
C SER A 81 -7.04 8.69 8.14
N ARG A 82 -6.07 7.95 8.72
CA ARG A 82 -5.99 6.50 8.60
C ARG A 82 -7.26 5.82 9.12
N ARG A 83 -7.68 6.16 10.34
CA ARG A 83 -8.91 5.61 10.95
C ARG A 83 -10.17 5.98 10.18
N PHE A 84 -10.20 7.19 9.62
CA PHE A 84 -11.31 7.66 8.80
C PHE A 84 -11.44 6.85 7.52
N MET A 85 -10.33 6.61 6.81
CA MET A 85 -10.33 5.77 5.61
C MET A 85 -10.70 4.32 5.91
N ASP A 86 -10.20 3.74 7.01
CA ASP A 86 -10.59 2.38 7.43
C ASP A 86 -12.12 2.29 7.64
N LYS A 87 -12.72 3.29 8.28
CA LYS A 87 -14.18 3.33 8.52
C LYS A 87 -15.01 3.60 7.28
N MET A 88 -14.52 4.40 6.34
CA MET A 88 -15.22 4.71 5.10
C MET A 88 -15.06 3.64 4.02
N SER A 89 -14.13 2.71 4.19
CA SER A 89 -13.93 1.62 3.25
C SER A 89 -15.19 0.75 3.12
N SER A 90 -15.41 0.18 1.94
CA SER A 90 -16.57 -0.69 1.70
C SER A 90 -16.49 -1.95 2.56
N SER A 91 -17.63 -2.58 2.82
CA SER A 91 -17.68 -3.86 3.55
C SER A 91 -16.82 -4.94 2.88
N MET A 92 -16.71 -4.91 1.56
CA MET A 92 -15.82 -5.80 0.81
C MET A 92 -14.37 -5.62 1.24
N ILE A 93 -13.87 -4.37 1.29
CA ILE A 93 -12.52 -4.07 1.78
C ILE A 93 -12.35 -4.52 3.24
N GLN A 94 -13.32 -4.20 4.11
CA GLN A 94 -13.24 -4.53 5.54
C GLN A 94 -13.20 -6.04 5.79
N LEU A 95 -13.89 -6.84 4.98
CA LEU A 95 -13.96 -8.29 5.16
C LEU A 95 -12.77 -9.02 4.53
N HIS A 96 -12.35 -8.61 3.33
CA HIS A 96 -11.39 -9.36 2.53
C HIS A 96 -9.97 -8.81 2.58
N CYS A 97 -9.76 -7.57 3.02
CA CYS A 97 -8.43 -6.95 3.03
C CYS A 97 -7.70 -7.06 4.38
N THR A 98 -8.26 -7.75 5.37
CA THR A 98 -7.65 -7.96 6.69
C THR A 98 -6.31 -8.70 6.62
N GLU A 99 -6.18 -9.62 5.66
CA GLU A 99 -4.96 -10.40 5.41
C GLU A 99 -3.96 -9.67 4.49
N TYR A 100 -4.38 -8.60 3.82
CA TYR A 100 -3.57 -7.83 2.87
C TYR A 100 -3.10 -6.51 3.49
N GLY A 101 -2.15 -6.63 4.42
CA GLY A 101 -1.52 -5.50 5.07
C GLY A 101 -0.39 -4.87 4.24
N ARG A 102 0.30 -3.90 4.85
CA ARG A 102 1.43 -3.19 4.21
C ARG A 102 2.54 -4.13 3.74
N ARG A 103 2.76 -5.26 4.40
CA ARG A 103 3.84 -6.20 4.05
C ARG A 103 3.45 -7.01 2.82
N GLU A 104 2.24 -7.53 2.80
CA GLU A 104 1.68 -8.37 1.75
C GLU A 104 1.52 -7.60 0.44
N CYS A 105 1.34 -6.28 0.56
CA CYS A 105 1.30 -5.33 -0.55
C CYS A 105 2.66 -4.69 -0.88
N GLY A 106 3.75 -5.07 -0.21
CA GLY A 106 5.10 -4.55 -0.51
C GLY A 106 5.30 -3.06 -0.19
N LEU A 107 4.46 -2.47 0.65
CA LEU A 107 4.48 -1.04 1.02
C LEU A 107 5.47 -0.72 2.13
N ILE A 108 5.97 -1.75 2.82
CA ILE A 108 7.12 -1.60 3.69
C ILE A 108 8.35 -1.57 2.78
N SER A 109 8.83 -0.37 2.45
CA SER A 109 10.20 -0.24 1.97
C SER A 109 11.10 -0.91 3.00
N SER A 110 11.89 -1.89 2.57
CA SER A 110 13.09 -2.30 3.28
C SER A 110 13.95 -1.04 3.43
N SER A 111 13.75 -0.29 4.51
CA SER A 111 14.76 0.64 4.97
C SER A 111 15.97 -0.25 5.19
N ASN A 112 16.98 -0.09 4.34
CA ASN A 112 18.31 -0.59 4.67
C ASN A 112 18.59 0.01 6.04
N THR A 113 18.42 -0.79 7.09
CA THR A 113 18.96 -0.47 8.39
C THR A 113 20.41 -0.20 8.11
N VAL A 114 20.83 1.05 8.25
CA VAL A 114 22.25 1.37 8.41
C VAL A 114 22.62 0.63 9.66
N GLU A 115 23.06 -0.63 9.51
CA GLU A 115 23.60 -1.40 10.61
C GLU A 115 24.71 -0.53 11.19
N ASN A 116 24.52 -0.17 12.45
CA ASN A 116 25.43 0.64 13.25
C ASN A 116 26.82 0.00 13.18
N SER A 117 27.63 0.42 12.21
CA SER A 117 29.04 0.08 12.18
C SER A 117 29.70 1.01 13.19
N ALA A 118 29.77 0.57 14.45
CA ALA A 118 30.46 1.27 15.53
C ALA A 118 31.91 1.65 15.13
N LEU A 119 32.50 0.89 14.19
CA LEU A 119 33.80 1.17 13.59
C LEU A 119 33.84 2.48 12.80
N ALA A 120 32.77 2.85 12.07
CA ALA A 120 32.72 4.09 11.30
C ALA A 120 32.73 5.34 12.19
N ILE A 121 32.06 5.27 13.35
CA ILE A 121 32.05 6.35 14.34
C ILE A 121 33.43 6.50 15.00
N VAL A 122 34.08 5.38 15.33
CA VAL A 122 35.44 5.38 15.93
C VAL A 122 36.47 5.96 14.96
N VAL A 123 36.43 5.57 13.67
CA VAL A 123 37.38 6.08 12.67
C VAL A 123 37.23 7.59 12.45
N LEU A 124 36.00 8.11 12.40
CA LEU A 124 35.75 9.55 12.30
C LEU A 124 36.25 10.33 13.53
N SER A 125 36.09 9.77 14.73
CA SER A 125 36.59 10.39 15.96
C SER A 125 38.12 10.40 16.08
N LEU A 126 38.80 9.39 15.54
CA LEU A 126 40.26 9.36 15.50
C LEU A 126 40.83 10.33 14.46
N PHE A 127 40.15 10.48 13.31
CA PHE A 127 40.56 11.44 12.28
C PHE A 127 40.48 12.89 12.77
N THR A 128 39.46 13.25 13.55
CA THR A 128 39.33 14.60 14.11
C THR A 128 40.34 14.90 15.21
N LEU A 129 40.80 13.86 15.94
CA LEU A 129 41.89 13.97 16.91
C LEU A 129 43.27 14.11 16.26
N LEU A 130 43.48 13.53 15.08
CA LEU A 130 44.74 13.61 14.33
C LEU A 130 44.89 14.92 13.53
N LEU A 131 43.79 15.61 13.24
CA LEU A 131 43.74 16.90 12.53
C LEU A 131 43.73 18.12 13.47
N ARG A 132 43.83 17.90 14.78
CA ARG A 132 43.87 18.95 15.81
C ARG A 132 45.24 18.95 16.49
#